data_AF-A0A9D6L2Y4-F1
#
_entry.id   AF-A0A9D6L2Y4-F1
#
_cell.length_a   1.000
_cell.length_b   1.000
_cell.length_c   1.000
_cell.angle_alpha   90.00
_cell.angle_beta   90.00
_cell.angle_gamma   90.00
#
_symmetry.space_group_name_H-M   'P 1'
#
loop_
_entity.id
_entity.type
_entity.pdbx_description
1 polymer ?
#
loop_
_entity_poly.entity_id
_entity_poly.type
_entity_poly.pdbx_seq_one_letter_code
_entity_poly.pdbx_strand_id
1 'polypeptide(L)' 'MKRLFKKGERVRSKIDGKVVEVLKYIKNKVVEVKWFDLSAKEMRINKIKEDKLSKAA' A
#
# COMPACT_ATOMS: atom_id res chain seq x y z
N MET A 1 -14.02 11.35 5.77
CA MET A 1 -13.37 10.62 4.66
C MET A 1 -13.31 9.15 5.05
N LYS A 2 -14.07 8.27 4.38
CA LYS A 2 -14.08 6.84 4.69
C LYS A 2 -12.74 6.24 4.24
N ARG A 3 -11.98 5.65 5.16
CA ARG A 3 -10.71 4.97 4.85
C ARG A 3 -11.03 3.51 4.53
N LEU A 4 -10.57 3.00 3.38
CA LEU A 4 -10.80 1.60 2.99
C LEU A 4 -9.86 0.62 3.71
N PHE A 5 -8.69 1.10 4.14
CA PHE A 5 -7.64 0.33 4.78
C PHE A 5 -7.23 0.99 6.11
N LYS A 6 -6.65 0.20 7.01
CA LYS A 6 -6.08 0.65 8.28
C LYS A 6 -4.55 0.72 8.18
N LYS A 7 -3.93 1.56 9.01
CA LYS A 7 -2.48 1.55 9.19
C LYS A 7 -2.04 0.17 9.71
N GLY A 8 -0.99 -0.39 9.14
CA GLY A 8 -0.49 -1.75 9.40
C GLY A 8 -1.23 -2.85 8.63
N GLU A 9 -2.31 -2.53 7.90
CA GLU A 9 -3.02 -3.53 7.09
C GLU A 9 -2.17 -3.92 5.87
N ARG A 10 -2.12 -5.22 5.58
CA ARG A 10 -1.46 -5.76 4.37
C ARG A 10 -2.49 -5.77 3.25
N VAL A 11 -2.18 -5.07 2.19
CA VAL A 11 -3.05 -4.89 1.02
C VAL A 11 -2.31 -5.34 -0.22
N ARG A 12 -3.02 -5.75 -1.26
CA ARG A 12 -2.45 -6.11 -2.55
C ARG A 12 -2.54 -4.92 -3.50
N SER A 13 -1.41 -4.55 -4.08
CA SER A 13 -1.33 -3.61 -5.18
C SER A 13 -1.88 -4.25 -6.46
N LYS A 14 -2.83 -3.58 -7.11
CA LYS A 14 -3.40 -4.01 -8.40
C LYS A 14 -2.46 -3.73 -9.58
N ILE A 15 -1.42 -2.92 -9.37
CA ILE A 15 -0.48 -2.50 -10.43
C ILE A 15 0.49 -3.65 -10.74
N ASP A 16 1.04 -4.26 -9.70
CA ASP A 16 2.11 -5.25 -9.79
C ASP A 16 1.80 -6.55 -9.03
N GLY A 17 0.61 -6.66 -8.43
CA GLY A 17 0.18 -7.85 -7.70
C GLY A 17 0.85 -8.05 -6.34
N LYS A 18 1.73 -7.13 -5.93
CA LYS A 18 2.53 -7.29 -4.71
C LYS A 18 1.75 -6.97 -3.45
N VAL A 19 2.08 -7.67 -2.37
CA VAL A 19 1.54 -7.38 -1.04
C VAL A 19 2.38 -6.30 -0.39
N VAL A 20 1.72 -5.20 -0.01
CA VAL A 20 2.31 -4.01 0.58
C VAL A 20 1.63 -3.71 1.92
N GLU A 21 2.34 -3.08 2.85
CA GLU A 21 1.80 -2.67 4.16
C GLU A 21 1.43 -1.19 4.14
N VAL A 22 0.24 -0.86 4.61
CA VAL A 22 -0.24 0.53 4.70
C VAL A 22 0.41 1.27 5.86
N LEU A 23 1.10 2.37 5.57
CA LEU A 23 1.73 3.23 6.58
C LEU A 23 0.81 4.35 7.04
N LYS A 24 0.31 5.16 6.09
CA LYS A 24 -0.57 6.28 6.42
C LYS A 24 -1.45 6.67 5.26
N TYR A 25 -2.58 7.29 5.61
CA TYR A 25 -3.46 7.95 4.67
C TYR A 25 -3.02 9.39 4.46
N ILE A 26 -2.92 9.77 3.19
CA ILE A 26 -2.67 11.13 2.73
C ILE A 26 -3.99 11.70 2.19
N LYS A 27 -4.02 13.00 1.89
CA LYS A 27 -5.12 13.66 1.18
C LYS A 27 -5.34 13.04 -0.21
N ASN A 28 -6.51 13.28 -0.79
CA ASN A 28 -6.89 12.84 -2.13
C ASN A 28 -6.88 11.31 -2.35
N LYS A 29 -7.25 10.54 -1.32
CA LYS A 29 -7.29 9.06 -1.37
C LYS A 29 -5.95 8.45 -1.77
N VAL A 30 -4.84 9.07 -1.38
CA VAL A 30 -3.50 8.52 -1.55
C VAL A 30 -3.10 7.82 -0.26
N VAL A 31 -2.53 6.63 -0.40
CA VAL A 31 -2.07 5.78 0.69
C VAL A 31 -0.57 5.61 0.54
N GLU A 32 0.17 5.93 1.60
CA GLU A 32 1.58 5.60 1.69
C GLU A 32 1.70 4.15 2.13
N VAL A 33 2.42 3.36 1.34
CA VAL A 33 2.64 1.94 1.56
C VAL A 33 4.12 1.65 1.57
N LYS A 34 4.51 0.63 2.33
CA LYS A 34 5.86 0.05 2.26
C LYS A 34 5.81 -1.39 1.82
N TRP A 35 6.88 -1.83 1.20
CA TRP A 35 7.08 -3.23 0.86
C TRP A 35 8.57 -3.53 0.86
N PHE A 36 8.89 -4.80 1.07
CA PHE A 36 10.26 -5.26 0.99
C PHE A 36 10.55 -5.70 -0.44
N ASP A 37 11.52 -5.03 -1.07
CA ASP A 37 11.98 -5.40 -2.40
C ASP A 37 12.98 -6.54 -2.25
N LEU A 38 12.60 -7.74 -2.67
CA LEU A 38 13.45 -8.94 -2.57
C LEU A 38 14.68 -8.85 -3.47
N SER A 39 14.59 -8.14 -4.59
CA SER A 39 15.71 -8.00 -5.54
C SER A 39 16.77 -7.07 -4.99
N ALA A 40 16.34 -5.94 -4.43
CA ALA A 40 17.23 -4.93 -3.87
C ALA A 40 17.60 -5.19 -2.40
N LYS A 41 16.88 -6.11 -1.72
CA LYS A 41 17.01 -6.45 -0.29
C LYS A 41 16.81 -5.24 0.64
N GLU A 42 15.91 -4.35 0.26
CA GLU A 42 15.67 -3.08 0.97
C GLU A 42 14.17 -2.75 1.07
N MET A 43 13.82 -1.95 2.09
CA MET A 43 12.45 -1.52 2.31
C MET A 43 12.13 -0.29 1.44
N ARG A 44 11.17 -0.42 0.53
CA ARG A 44 10.73 0.67 -0.34
C ARG A 44 9.41 1.25 0.13
N ILE A 45 9.31 2.57 0.12
CA ILE A 45 8.10 3.33 0.47
C ILE A 45 7.58 4.02 -0.78
N ASN A 46 6.32 3.80 -1.11
CA ASN A 46 5.64 4.42 -2.25
C ASN A 46 4.30 5.02 -1.85
N LYS A 47 3.83 5.98 -2.65
CA LYS A 47 2.51 6.59 -2.51
C LYS A 47 1.63 6.08 -3.64
N ILE A 48 0.58 5.33 -3.30
CA ILE A 48 -0.32 4.69 -4.26
C ILE A 48 -1.73 5.21 -4.00
N LYS A 49 -2.50 5.45 -5.06
CA LYS A 49 -3.92 5.79 -4.92
C LYS A 49 -4.71 4.59 -4.40
N GLU A 50 -5.67 4.84 -3.53
CA GLU A 50 -6.48 3.82 -2.84
C GLU A 50 -7.24 2.89 -3.80
N ASP A 51 -7.65 3.39 -4.98
CA ASP A 51 -8.33 2.65 -6.04
C ASP A 51 -7.48 1.51 -6.65
N LYS A 52 -6.15 1.72 -6.66
CA LYS A 52 -5.14 0.77 -7.13
C LYS A 52 -4.74 -0.25 -6.06
N LEU A 53 -5.34 -0.21 -4.88
CA LEU A 53 -5.13 -1.19 -3.82
C LEU A 53 -6.37 -2.09 -3.66
N SER A 54 -6.16 -3.29 -3.15
CA SER A 54 -7.20 -4.27 -2.84
C SER A 54 -6.88 -4.90 -1.48
N LYS A 55 -7.90 -5.26 -0.70
CA LYS A 55 -7.64 -6.06 0.50
C LYS A 55 -7.02 -7.38 0.06
N ALA A 56 -5.88 -7.72 0.65
CA ALA A 56 -5.38 -9.07 0.54
C ALA A 56 -6.36 -9.94 1.33
N ALA A 57 -7.07 -10.84 0.64
CA ALA A 57 -7.90 -11.87 1.27
C ALA A 57 -7.01 -12.91 1.94
#